data_AF-A0A966P2B5-F1
#
_entry.id   AF-A0A966P2B5-F1
#
_cell.length_a   1.000
_cell.length_b   1.000
_cell.length_c   1.000
_cell.angle_alpha   90.00
_cell.angle_beta   90.00
_cell.angle_gamma   90.00
#
_symmetry.space_group_name_H-M   'P 1'
#
loop_
_entity.id
_entity.type
_entity.pdbx_description
1 polymer ?
#
loop_
_entity_poly.entity_id
_entity_poly.type
_entity_poly.pdbx_seq_one_letter_code
_entity_poly.pdbx_strand_id
1 'polypeptide(L)'
;MESLLFQLLNGLASASTLFLLASGLSLIFGVSRIVNFAHGSFYMLGLYLACSLANGLTAYDPQLAVSAYWGAILASSLLVAALGLLIERGILRRLYDAPELMQLLASFALVLLLRDATLALWGAEDRLGPRAPGLEGHFTILDRRFPVYDALLIAIGPIVLVSLWVLLTRTSWGHCVRAASEDRDMSALLGVNQPRLLASVFALGSALAAFAGALQMPREPAHLALDLHAVGDAFVVVVVGGLGSIPGAFLASLFIGLTKALCAWAGDVNILGVDLSMPKLTLVVEFVIMALVLMIRPWGLLGKPLTAARLRHQPDTAPQDLSKTQSSLIAAAIVLGVIAISYAGSNDYGLILGVDAMLMVMLAASLHWMMSAAGLHSFGHAAYFGAGAYAAGLLSLKLKWGFFASVLMAP
;
A
#
# COMPACT_ATOMS: atom_id res chain seq x y z
N MET A 1 27.78 -1.07 21.38
CA MET A 1 27.46 0.31 20.95
C MET A 1 27.59 0.48 19.44
N GLU A 2 28.64 -0.07 18.82
CA GLU A 2 28.87 0.03 17.36
C GLU A 2 27.76 -0.65 16.53
N SER A 3 27.27 -1.82 16.97
CA SER A 3 26.13 -2.50 16.34
C SER A 3 24.84 -1.71 16.41
N LEU A 4 24.64 -0.93 17.48
CA LEU A 4 23.47 -0.08 17.65
C LEU A 4 23.50 1.08 16.66
N LEU A 5 24.63 1.80 16.57
CA LEU A 5 24.77 2.91 15.62
C LEU A 5 24.55 2.45 14.18
N PHE A 6 25.16 1.33 13.79
CA PHE A 6 24.97 0.75 12.46
C PHE A 6 23.48 0.45 12.18
N GLN A 7 22.79 -0.15 13.15
CA GLN A 7 21.38 -0.49 12.99
C GLN A 7 20.50 0.76 12.95
N LEU A 8 20.80 1.80 13.74
CA LEU A 8 20.09 3.09 13.70
C LEU A 8 20.26 3.78 12.33
N LEU A 9 21.46 3.77 11.75
CA LEU A 9 21.68 4.30 10.41
C LEU A 9 20.91 3.52 9.35
N ASN A 10 20.87 2.19 9.45
CA ASN A 10 20.05 1.36 8.57
C ASN A 10 18.55 1.64 8.74
N GLY A 11 18.10 1.83 9.99
CA GLY A 11 16.74 2.27 10.31
C GLY A 11 16.39 3.62 9.70
N LEU A 12 17.36 4.54 9.64
CA LEU A 12 17.21 5.86 9.01
C LEU A 12 17.05 5.75 7.49
N ALA A 13 17.81 4.85 6.84
CA ALA A 13 17.67 4.56 5.42
C ALA A 13 16.27 3.99 5.10
N SER A 14 15.80 3.02 5.89
CA SER A 14 14.43 2.47 5.77
C SER A 14 13.36 3.52 6.11
N ALA A 15 13.60 4.41 7.08
CA ALA A 15 12.67 5.49 7.43
C ALA A 15 12.43 6.44 6.24
N SER A 16 13.47 6.73 5.44
CA SER A 16 13.31 7.58 4.26
C SER A 16 12.35 6.96 3.24
N THR A 17 12.47 5.69 2.90
CA THR A 17 11.57 5.07 1.91
C THR A 17 10.16 4.84 2.45
N LEU A 18 10.03 4.52 3.75
CA LEU A 18 8.75 4.55 4.46
C LEU A 18 8.11 5.95 4.43
N PHE A 19 8.89 7.01 4.62
CA PHE A 19 8.42 8.39 4.50
C PHE A 19 7.90 8.69 3.10
N LEU A 20 8.65 8.34 2.05
CA LEU A 20 8.23 8.59 0.66
C LEU A 20 6.88 7.91 0.39
N LEU A 21 6.75 6.63 0.76
CA LEU A 21 5.51 5.87 0.60
C LEU A 21 4.34 6.50 1.39
N ALA A 22 4.55 6.79 2.67
CA ALA A 22 3.55 7.38 3.56
C ALA A 22 3.17 8.81 3.17
N SER A 23 4.11 9.61 2.66
CA SER A 23 3.85 10.97 2.22
C SER A 23 2.88 11.01 1.04
N GLY A 24 2.99 10.06 0.11
CA GLY A 24 2.03 9.88 -0.98
C GLY A 24 0.63 9.54 -0.47
N LEU A 25 0.54 8.58 0.46
CA LEU A 25 -0.74 8.18 1.06
C LEU A 25 -1.37 9.33 1.87
N SER A 26 -0.55 10.04 2.66
CA SER A 26 -0.96 11.20 3.43
C SER A 26 -1.47 12.33 2.54
N LEU A 27 -0.81 12.59 1.41
CA LEU A 27 -1.23 13.63 0.47
C LEU A 27 -2.58 13.29 -0.16
N ILE A 28 -2.76 12.05 -0.63
CA ILE A 28 -4.02 11.56 -1.19
C ILE A 28 -5.13 11.69 -0.15
N PHE A 29 -4.91 11.14 1.05
CA PHE A 29 -5.89 11.19 2.12
C PHE A 29 -6.23 12.63 2.54
N GLY A 30 -5.23 13.51 2.57
CA GLY A 30 -5.41 14.91 2.98
C GLY A 30 -6.47 15.64 2.16
N VAL A 31 -6.63 15.29 0.88
CA VAL A 31 -7.61 15.92 -0.02
C VAL A 31 -8.84 15.04 -0.26
N SER A 32 -8.67 13.72 -0.41
CA SER A 32 -9.78 12.82 -0.70
C SER A 32 -10.59 12.43 0.54
N ARG A 33 -9.95 12.36 1.71
CA ARG A 33 -10.44 11.73 2.96
C ARG A 33 -10.70 10.23 2.83
N ILE A 34 -10.10 9.57 1.84
CA ILE A 34 -10.31 8.16 1.53
C ILE A 34 -9.00 7.41 1.71
N VAL A 35 -9.04 6.32 2.48
CA VAL A 35 -7.92 5.40 2.61
C VAL A 35 -7.88 4.49 1.39
N ASN A 36 -6.79 4.54 0.62
CA ASN A 36 -6.63 3.74 -0.58
C ASN A 36 -5.70 2.54 -0.31
N PHE A 37 -6.25 1.33 -0.22
CA PHE A 37 -5.44 0.12 -0.01
C PHE A 37 -4.52 -0.21 -1.20
N ALA A 38 -4.85 0.22 -2.41
CA ALA A 38 -4.02 -0.01 -3.60
C ALA A 38 -2.72 0.80 -3.62
N HIS A 39 -2.51 1.70 -2.65
CA HIS A 39 -1.29 2.50 -2.56
C HIS A 39 -0.04 1.64 -2.39
N GLY A 40 -0.14 0.53 -1.62
CA GLY A 40 0.95 -0.44 -1.51
C GLY A 40 1.21 -1.18 -2.83
N SER A 41 0.19 -1.44 -3.63
CA SER A 41 0.36 -2.03 -4.97
C SER A 41 1.13 -1.09 -5.91
N PHE A 42 1.02 0.23 -5.76
CA PHE A 42 1.86 1.18 -6.52
C PHE A 42 3.32 1.14 -6.13
N TYR A 43 3.62 0.93 -4.85
CA TYR A 43 4.98 0.68 -4.36
C TYR A 43 5.56 -0.60 -4.98
N MET A 44 4.81 -1.70 -4.92
CA MET A 44 5.19 -2.99 -5.51
C MET A 44 5.44 -2.86 -7.02
N LEU A 45 4.50 -2.25 -7.76
CA LEU A 45 4.65 -2.03 -9.20
C LEU A 45 5.85 -1.15 -9.53
N GLY A 46 6.13 -0.13 -8.72
CA GLY A 46 7.32 0.70 -8.87
C GLY A 46 8.60 -0.13 -8.82
N LEU A 47 8.72 -1.03 -7.85
CA LEU A 47 9.86 -1.95 -7.74
C LEU A 47 9.93 -2.93 -8.92
N TYR A 48 8.84 -3.62 -9.27
CA TYR A 48 8.83 -4.57 -10.40
C TYR A 48 9.21 -3.90 -11.73
N LEU A 49 8.62 -2.73 -12.02
CA LEU A 49 8.93 -1.96 -13.23
C LEU A 49 10.38 -1.48 -13.21
N ALA A 50 10.87 -0.97 -12.09
CA ALA A 50 12.25 -0.50 -11.99
C ALA A 50 13.25 -1.64 -12.20
N CYS A 51 13.05 -2.80 -11.57
CA CYS A 51 13.87 -4.00 -11.79
C CYS A 51 13.88 -4.42 -13.27
N SER A 52 12.72 -4.40 -13.91
CA SER A 52 12.57 -4.86 -15.29
C SER A 52 13.18 -3.91 -16.30
N LEU A 53 12.98 -2.61 -16.11
CA LEU A 53 13.56 -1.58 -16.96
C LEU A 53 15.08 -1.54 -16.79
N ALA A 54 15.59 -1.60 -15.55
CA ALA A 54 17.02 -1.59 -15.28
C ALA A 54 17.71 -2.82 -15.89
N ASN A 55 17.18 -4.02 -15.64
CA ASN A 55 17.74 -5.26 -16.19
C ASN A 55 17.63 -5.32 -17.71
N GLY A 56 16.49 -4.93 -18.29
CA GLY A 56 16.29 -4.94 -19.73
C GLY A 56 17.22 -3.99 -20.49
N LEU A 57 17.38 -2.75 -20.00
CA LEU A 57 18.28 -1.77 -20.60
C LEU A 57 19.75 -2.15 -20.43
N THR A 58 20.14 -2.69 -19.26
CA THR A 58 21.51 -3.15 -19.01
C THR A 58 21.86 -4.38 -19.84
N ALA A 59 20.89 -5.26 -20.12
CA ALA A 59 21.07 -6.42 -21.00
C ALA A 59 21.25 -6.01 -22.47
N TYR A 60 20.62 -4.91 -22.90
CA TYR A 60 20.79 -4.36 -24.24
C TYR A 60 22.18 -3.75 -24.45
N ASP A 61 22.62 -2.92 -23.50
CA ASP A 61 23.97 -2.34 -23.51
C ASP A 61 24.51 -2.22 -22.08
N PRO A 62 25.52 -3.02 -21.70
CA PRO A 62 26.15 -2.95 -20.39
C PRO A 62 26.78 -1.58 -20.08
N GLN A 63 27.14 -0.78 -21.08
CA GLN A 63 27.70 0.56 -20.87
C GLN A 63 26.64 1.54 -20.34
N LEU A 64 25.36 1.25 -20.57
CA LEU A 64 24.24 2.03 -20.06
C LEU A 64 23.84 1.65 -18.63
N ALA A 65 24.53 0.73 -17.94
CA ALA A 65 24.10 0.25 -16.62
C ALA A 65 23.74 1.37 -15.63
N VAL A 66 24.57 2.42 -15.58
CA VAL A 66 24.33 3.58 -14.69
C VAL A 66 23.07 4.36 -15.08
N SER A 67 22.94 4.73 -16.35
CA SER A 67 21.78 5.49 -16.83
C SER A 67 20.50 4.66 -16.84
N ALA A 68 20.61 3.36 -17.11
CA ALA A 68 19.54 2.38 -17.05
C ALA A 68 18.97 2.28 -15.63
N TYR A 69 19.83 2.18 -14.60
CA TYR A 69 19.39 2.08 -13.22
C TYR A 69 18.63 3.34 -12.76
N TRP A 70 19.26 4.52 -12.87
CA TRP A 70 18.62 5.77 -12.43
C TRP A 70 17.43 6.16 -13.30
N GLY A 71 17.53 5.91 -14.61
CA GLY A 71 16.45 6.10 -15.57
C GLY A 71 15.27 5.19 -15.28
N ALA A 72 15.50 3.92 -14.90
CA ALA A 72 14.44 2.99 -14.51
C ALA A 72 13.70 3.42 -13.24
N ILE A 73 14.39 4.00 -12.26
CA ILE A 73 13.76 4.54 -11.04
C ILE A 73 12.81 5.69 -11.40
N LEU A 74 13.24 6.63 -12.24
CA LEU A 74 12.37 7.75 -12.66
C LEU A 74 11.25 7.28 -13.60
N ALA A 75 11.56 6.41 -14.56
CA ALA A 75 10.60 5.91 -15.53
C ALA A 75 9.50 5.07 -14.86
N SER A 76 9.85 4.19 -13.91
CA SER A 76 8.86 3.41 -13.15
C SER A 76 7.92 4.32 -12.35
N SER A 77 8.45 5.34 -11.67
CA SER A 77 7.65 6.33 -10.96
C SER A 77 6.68 7.06 -11.89
N LEU A 78 7.12 7.48 -13.08
CA LEU A 78 6.27 8.15 -14.07
C LEU A 78 5.21 7.21 -14.68
N LEU A 79 5.56 5.96 -14.96
CA LEU A 79 4.62 4.95 -15.47
C LEU A 79 3.51 4.66 -14.45
N VAL A 80 3.87 4.51 -13.17
CA VAL A 80 2.89 4.30 -12.10
C VAL A 80 2.10 5.58 -11.79
N ALA A 81 2.68 6.76 -11.96
CA ALA A 81 1.94 8.03 -11.92
C ALA A 81 0.84 8.06 -12.99
N ALA A 82 1.18 7.66 -14.21
CA ALA A 82 0.23 7.57 -15.34
C ALA A 82 -0.85 6.50 -15.07
N LEU A 83 -0.46 5.32 -14.58
CA LEU A 83 -1.41 4.27 -14.19
C LEU A 83 -2.34 4.76 -13.08
N GLY A 84 -1.80 5.43 -12.07
CA GLY A 84 -2.59 6.02 -10.99
C GLY A 84 -3.60 7.04 -11.50
N LEU A 85 -3.21 7.90 -12.44
CA LEU A 85 -4.12 8.83 -13.10
C LEU A 85 -5.24 8.12 -13.87
N LEU A 86 -4.93 7.02 -14.55
CA LEU A 86 -5.93 6.20 -15.26
C LEU A 86 -6.92 5.55 -14.29
N ILE A 87 -6.42 5.00 -13.18
CA ILE A 87 -7.22 4.40 -12.11
C ILE A 87 -8.12 5.44 -11.45
N GLU A 88 -7.58 6.62 -11.15
CA GLU A 88 -8.36 7.71 -10.56
C GLU A 88 -9.52 8.09 -11.48
N ARG A 89 -9.25 8.36 -12.77
CA ARG A 89 -10.26 8.77 -13.73
C ARG A 89 -11.25 7.66 -14.08
N GLY A 90 -10.76 6.42 -14.13
CA GLY A 90 -11.52 5.24 -14.54
C GLY A 90 -12.39 4.66 -13.44
N ILE A 91 -11.89 4.61 -12.21
CA ILE A 91 -12.52 3.90 -11.11
C ILE A 91 -12.86 4.87 -10.00
N LEU A 92 -11.84 5.43 -9.32
CA LEU A 92 -12.03 6.10 -8.04
C LEU A 92 -12.91 7.36 -8.15
N ARG A 93 -12.78 8.13 -9.23
CA ARG A 93 -13.58 9.33 -9.45
C ARG A 93 -15.08 9.05 -9.47
N ARG A 94 -15.49 7.85 -9.92
CA ARG A 94 -16.90 7.45 -9.94
C ARG A 94 -17.41 7.04 -8.55
N LEU A 95 -16.50 6.76 -7.61
CA LEU A 95 -16.81 6.27 -6.28
C LEU A 95 -16.60 7.31 -5.18
N TYR A 96 -16.10 8.51 -5.49
CA TYR A 96 -15.87 9.55 -4.47
C TYR A 96 -17.11 10.02 -3.72
N ASP A 97 -18.29 9.92 -4.34
CA ASP A 97 -19.58 10.21 -3.69
C ASP A 97 -20.28 8.95 -3.16
N ALA A 98 -19.69 7.76 -3.37
CA ALA A 98 -20.21 6.51 -2.83
C ALA A 98 -19.84 6.35 -1.34
N PRO A 99 -20.58 5.51 -0.58
CA PRO A 99 -20.23 5.22 0.81
C PRO A 99 -18.78 4.74 0.95
N GLU A 100 -18.13 5.07 2.08
CA GLU A 100 -16.73 4.72 2.35
C GLU A 100 -16.44 3.24 2.10
N LEU A 101 -17.38 2.37 2.45
CA LEU A 101 -17.26 0.93 2.24
C LEU A 101 -17.08 0.53 0.77
N MET A 102 -17.79 1.18 -0.15
CA MET A 102 -17.64 0.92 -1.59
C MET A 102 -16.27 1.35 -2.10
N GLN A 103 -15.73 2.42 -1.54
CA GLN A 103 -14.38 2.90 -1.89
C GLN A 103 -13.31 1.95 -1.36
N LEU A 104 -13.46 1.46 -0.13
CA LEU A 104 -12.58 0.44 0.45
C LEU A 104 -12.62 -0.85 -0.37
N LEU A 105 -13.83 -1.35 -0.68
CA LEU A 105 -14.03 -2.53 -1.52
C LEU A 105 -13.39 -2.37 -2.90
N ALA A 106 -13.57 -1.22 -3.56
CA ALA A 106 -12.96 -0.96 -4.86
C ALA A 106 -11.44 -0.87 -4.78
N SER A 107 -10.89 -0.25 -3.73
CA SER A 107 -9.44 -0.21 -3.52
C SER A 107 -8.86 -1.60 -3.25
N PHE A 108 -9.58 -2.46 -2.52
CA PHE A 108 -9.19 -3.84 -2.30
C PHE A 108 -9.26 -4.67 -3.59
N ALA A 109 -10.33 -4.51 -4.38
CA ALA A 109 -10.43 -5.12 -5.70
C ALA A 109 -9.27 -4.69 -6.62
N LEU A 110 -8.85 -3.43 -6.52
CA LEU A 110 -7.70 -2.92 -7.26
C LEU A 110 -6.37 -3.53 -6.77
N VAL A 111 -6.20 -3.74 -5.46
CA VAL A 111 -5.04 -4.48 -4.93
C VAL A 111 -4.95 -5.85 -5.57
N LEU A 112 -6.04 -6.61 -5.55
CA LEU A 112 -6.10 -7.95 -6.16
C LEU A 112 -5.82 -7.90 -7.67
N LEU A 113 -6.48 -7.00 -8.39
CA LEU A 113 -6.29 -6.84 -9.84
C LEU A 113 -4.83 -6.52 -10.20
N LEU A 114 -4.20 -5.60 -9.46
CA LEU A 114 -2.80 -5.21 -9.72
C LEU A 114 -1.83 -6.32 -9.32
N ARG A 115 -2.10 -7.04 -8.23
CA ARG A 115 -1.33 -8.22 -7.83
C ARG A 115 -1.41 -9.32 -8.89
N ASP A 116 -2.60 -9.66 -9.35
CA ASP A 116 -2.81 -10.71 -10.36
C ASP A 116 -2.23 -10.28 -11.72
N ALA A 117 -2.35 -9.00 -12.08
CA ALA A 117 -1.68 -8.47 -13.27
C ALA A 117 -0.15 -8.57 -13.15
N THR A 118 0.40 -8.33 -11.95
CA THR A 118 1.84 -8.48 -11.69
C THR A 118 2.26 -9.94 -11.79
N LEU A 119 1.48 -10.86 -11.23
CA LEU A 119 1.70 -12.29 -11.33
C LEU A 119 1.64 -12.78 -12.79
N ALA A 120 0.69 -12.29 -13.59
CA ALA A 120 0.57 -12.66 -15.00
C ALA A 120 1.74 -12.14 -15.86
N LEU A 121 2.23 -10.93 -15.57
CA LEU A 121 3.30 -10.29 -16.34
C LEU A 121 4.71 -10.75 -15.91
N TRP A 122 4.93 -10.97 -14.61
CA TRP A 122 6.25 -11.28 -14.05
C TRP A 122 6.42 -12.71 -13.53
N GLY A 123 5.33 -13.44 -13.27
CA GLY A 123 5.37 -14.76 -12.64
C GLY A 123 5.41 -14.69 -11.10
N ALA A 124 5.36 -15.86 -10.47
CA ALA A 124 5.35 -15.99 -9.01
C ALA A 124 6.75 -15.93 -8.37
N GLU A 125 7.80 -15.94 -9.18
CA GLU A 125 9.19 -15.93 -8.70
C GLU A 125 9.64 -14.54 -8.25
N ASP A 126 10.42 -14.51 -7.17
CA ASP A 126 11.03 -13.30 -6.66
C ASP A 126 12.06 -12.76 -7.65
N ARG A 127 11.98 -11.46 -7.96
CA ARG A 127 12.89 -10.81 -8.90
C ARG A 127 13.90 -9.92 -8.20
N LEU A 128 15.17 -10.24 -8.36
CA LEU A 128 16.27 -9.46 -7.83
C LEU A 128 16.61 -8.31 -8.77
N GLY A 129 16.67 -7.10 -8.20
CA GLY A 129 17.17 -5.92 -8.90
C GLY A 129 18.69 -5.91 -8.99
N PRO A 130 19.27 -5.21 -9.98
CA PRO A 130 20.69 -4.96 -10.04
C PRO A 130 21.14 -4.11 -8.84
N ARG A 131 22.39 -4.28 -8.41
CA ARG A 131 23.01 -3.38 -7.43
C ARG A 131 23.12 -1.99 -8.02
N ALA A 132 23.05 -0.96 -7.17
CA ALA A 132 23.12 0.43 -7.59
C ALA A 132 24.50 0.74 -8.24
N PRO A 133 24.59 0.84 -9.57
CA PRO A 133 25.85 1.05 -10.26
C PRO A 133 26.40 2.44 -9.94
N GLY A 134 27.70 2.50 -9.64
CA GLY A 134 28.37 3.72 -9.17
C GLY A 134 28.26 3.98 -7.65
N LEU A 135 27.44 3.22 -6.93
CA LEU A 135 27.30 3.28 -5.46
C LEU A 135 27.56 1.94 -4.77
N GLU A 136 28.31 1.05 -5.42
CA GLU A 136 28.66 -0.29 -4.91
C GLU A 136 29.69 -0.25 -3.76
N GLY A 137 30.29 0.91 -3.53
CA GLY A 137 31.24 1.14 -2.45
C GLY A 137 30.61 1.09 -1.07
N HIS A 138 31.48 1.09 -0.07
CA HIS A 138 31.13 1.21 1.34
C HIS A 138 32.13 2.13 2.03
N PHE A 139 31.72 2.75 3.12
CA PHE A 139 32.63 3.44 4.03
C PHE A 139 32.65 2.72 5.38
N THR A 140 33.78 2.77 6.07
CA THR A 140 33.95 2.13 7.37
C THR A 140 33.52 3.09 8.48
N ILE A 141 32.44 2.75 9.17
CA ILE A 141 32.04 3.40 10.43
C ILE A 141 32.27 2.39 11.55
N LEU A 142 33.13 2.74 12.51
CA LEU A 142 33.40 1.92 13.71
C LEU A 142 33.65 0.44 13.33
N ASP A 143 34.60 0.22 12.42
CA ASP A 143 35.00 -1.09 11.88
C ASP A 143 33.90 -1.92 11.17
N ARG A 144 32.74 -1.32 10.87
CA ARG A 144 31.70 -1.92 10.03
C ARG A 144 31.56 -1.22 8.68
N ARG A 145 31.31 -2.01 7.64
CA ARG A 145 31.09 -1.53 6.27
C ARG A 145 29.65 -1.04 6.13
N PHE A 146 29.48 0.28 5.98
CA PHE A 146 28.19 0.89 5.70
C PHE A 146 28.08 1.20 4.19
N PRO A 147 27.07 0.66 3.47
CA PRO A 147 26.93 0.89 2.03
C PRO A 147 26.72 2.37 1.70
N VAL A 148 27.36 2.87 0.64
CA VAL A 148 27.16 4.27 0.18
C VAL A 148 25.70 4.51 -0.25
N TYR A 149 25.05 3.49 -0.81
CA TYR A 149 23.64 3.55 -1.19
C TYR A 149 22.70 3.89 -0.01
N ASP A 150 22.97 3.34 1.17
CA ASP A 150 22.14 3.61 2.34
C ASP A 150 22.28 5.06 2.82
N ALA A 151 23.46 5.66 2.66
CA ALA A 151 23.66 7.08 2.93
C ALA A 151 22.88 7.97 1.95
N LEU A 152 22.78 7.55 0.68
CA LEU A 152 21.93 8.22 -0.29
C LEU A 152 20.45 8.12 0.10
N LEU A 153 19.96 6.94 0.51
CA LEU A 153 18.57 6.79 0.97
C LEU A 153 18.27 7.70 2.16
N ILE A 154 19.19 7.81 3.12
CA ILE A 154 19.08 8.75 4.24
C ILE A 154 18.93 10.19 3.74
N ALA A 155 19.69 10.60 2.72
CA ALA A 155 19.62 11.94 2.16
C ALA A 155 18.33 12.21 1.35
N ILE A 156 17.80 11.20 0.65
CA ILE A 156 16.60 11.33 -0.19
C ILE A 156 15.38 11.73 0.64
N GLY A 157 15.21 11.20 1.86
CA GLY A 157 14.06 11.52 2.72
C GLY A 157 13.89 13.03 2.97
N PRO A 158 14.89 13.72 3.56
CA PRO A 158 14.88 15.17 3.72
C PRO A 158 14.76 15.95 2.41
N ILE A 159 15.39 15.49 1.32
CA ILE A 159 15.28 16.14 0.00
C ILE A 159 13.83 16.12 -0.49
N VAL A 160 13.15 14.98 -0.39
CA VAL A 160 11.74 14.85 -0.77
C VAL A 160 10.84 15.66 0.16
N LEU A 161 11.13 15.69 1.47
CA LEU A 161 10.40 16.52 2.43
C LEU A 161 10.46 18.01 2.04
N VAL A 162 11.67 18.52 1.79
CA VAL A 162 11.87 19.92 1.35
C VAL A 162 11.19 20.17 0.01
N SER A 163 11.31 19.23 -0.94
CA SER A 163 10.67 19.35 -2.25
C SER A 163 9.14 19.43 -2.14
N LEU A 164 8.51 18.55 -1.35
CA LEU A 164 7.08 18.57 -1.09
C LEU A 164 6.65 19.82 -0.33
N TRP A 165 7.46 20.27 0.64
CA TRP A 165 7.18 21.50 1.36
C TRP A 165 7.19 22.72 0.44
N VAL A 166 8.21 22.87 -0.42
CA VAL A 166 8.26 23.94 -1.42
C VAL A 166 7.08 23.82 -2.38
N LEU A 167 6.80 22.62 -2.89
CA LEU A 167 5.68 22.37 -3.80
C LEU A 167 4.34 22.80 -3.18
N LEU A 168 4.07 22.45 -1.92
CA LEU A 168 2.79 22.72 -1.26
C LEU A 168 2.65 24.14 -0.71
N THR A 169 3.75 24.82 -0.39
CA THR A 169 3.70 26.16 0.22
C THR A 169 3.99 27.29 -0.76
N ARG A 170 4.80 27.05 -1.79
CA ARG A 170 5.24 28.09 -2.73
C ARG A 170 4.49 28.07 -4.07
N THR A 171 3.83 26.98 -4.44
CA THR A 171 3.12 26.90 -5.73
C THR A 171 1.62 27.17 -5.58
N SER A 172 1.00 27.71 -6.63
CA SER A 172 -0.45 27.91 -6.70
C SER A 172 -1.23 26.60 -6.61
N TRP A 173 -0.70 25.53 -7.21
CA TRP A 173 -1.25 24.18 -7.06
C TRP A 173 -1.26 23.75 -5.58
N GLY A 174 -0.16 23.97 -4.86
CA GLY A 174 -0.05 23.68 -3.44
C GLY A 174 -1.07 24.44 -2.58
N HIS A 175 -1.36 25.70 -2.91
CA HIS A 175 -2.41 26.47 -2.24
C HIS A 175 -3.79 25.86 -2.44
N CYS A 176 -4.12 25.42 -3.66
CA CYS A 176 -5.37 24.70 -3.95
C CYS A 176 -5.46 23.37 -3.18
N VAL A 177 -4.37 22.59 -3.11
CA VAL A 177 -4.32 21.33 -2.33
C VAL A 177 -4.60 21.59 -0.86
N ARG A 178 -3.95 22.60 -0.27
CA ARG A 178 -4.15 22.95 1.14
C ARG A 178 -5.56 23.46 1.41
N ALA A 179 -6.11 24.32 0.54
CA ALA A 179 -7.48 24.79 0.65
C ALA A 179 -8.49 23.62 0.60
N ALA A 180 -8.32 22.70 -0.35
CA ALA A 180 -9.18 21.53 -0.49
C ALA A 180 -9.04 20.54 0.69
N SER A 181 -7.88 20.49 1.36
CA SER A 181 -7.70 19.68 2.57
C SER A 181 -8.43 20.24 3.79
N GLU A 182 -8.65 21.55 3.86
CA GLU A 182 -9.41 22.18 4.93
C GLU A 182 -10.91 22.08 4.69
N ASP A 183 -11.37 22.54 3.53
CA ASP A 183 -12.77 22.42 3.11
C ASP A 183 -12.86 22.26 1.57
N ARG A 184 -13.10 21.02 1.15
CA ARG A 184 -13.22 20.65 -0.26
C ARG A 184 -14.43 21.33 -0.93
N ASP A 185 -15.55 21.46 -0.22
CA ASP A 185 -16.78 21.98 -0.79
C ASP A 185 -16.67 23.51 -0.96
N MET A 186 -16.12 24.22 0.02
CA MET A 186 -15.80 25.65 -0.09
C MET A 186 -14.76 25.92 -1.20
N SER A 187 -13.71 25.11 -1.28
CA SER A 187 -12.71 25.23 -2.33
C SER A 187 -13.32 25.06 -3.73
N ALA A 188 -14.32 24.20 -3.89
CA ALA A 188 -15.03 24.04 -5.16
C ALA A 188 -15.86 25.29 -5.52
N LEU A 189 -16.51 25.92 -4.55
CA LEU A 189 -17.28 27.16 -4.74
C LEU A 189 -16.40 28.35 -5.16
N LEU A 190 -15.14 28.36 -4.74
CA LEU A 190 -14.12 29.35 -5.15
C LEU A 190 -13.54 29.07 -6.55
N GLY A 191 -14.06 28.09 -7.29
CA GLY A 191 -13.70 27.80 -8.67
C GLY A 191 -12.54 26.82 -8.85
N VAL A 192 -12.08 26.14 -7.78
CA VAL A 192 -11.07 25.09 -7.90
C VAL A 192 -11.65 23.86 -8.59
N ASN A 193 -11.01 23.42 -9.67
CA ASN A 193 -11.43 22.23 -10.40
C ASN A 193 -11.06 20.96 -9.61
N GLN A 194 -12.00 20.48 -8.77
CA GLN A 194 -11.78 19.33 -7.89
C GLN A 194 -11.32 18.06 -8.63
N PRO A 195 -11.93 17.66 -9.77
CA PRO A 195 -11.44 16.50 -10.51
C PRO A 195 -9.98 16.60 -10.93
N ARG A 196 -9.54 17.77 -11.42
CA ARG A 196 -8.14 17.94 -11.83
C ARG A 196 -7.20 17.94 -10.62
N LEU A 197 -7.63 18.53 -9.51
CA LEU A 197 -6.86 18.57 -8.27
C LEU A 197 -6.65 17.16 -7.72
N LEU A 198 -7.73 16.39 -7.53
CA LEU A 198 -7.68 15.01 -7.03
C LEU A 198 -6.86 14.11 -7.96
N ALA A 199 -7.06 14.20 -9.28
CA ALA A 199 -6.29 13.46 -10.26
C ALA A 199 -4.78 13.76 -10.18
N SER A 200 -4.40 15.04 -10.02
CA SER A 200 -3.00 15.44 -9.90
C SER A 200 -2.35 15.00 -8.58
N VAL A 201 -3.10 15.09 -7.47
CA VAL A 201 -2.67 14.62 -6.14
C VAL A 201 -2.50 13.11 -6.15
N PHE A 202 -3.43 12.39 -6.78
CA PHE A 202 -3.36 10.94 -6.90
C PHE A 202 -2.16 10.49 -7.75
N ALA A 203 -1.93 11.15 -8.89
CA ALA A 203 -0.76 10.88 -9.72
C ALA A 203 0.56 11.16 -8.99
N LEU A 204 0.65 12.26 -8.22
CA LEU A 204 1.84 12.55 -7.41
C LEU A 204 2.01 11.53 -6.27
N GLY A 205 0.93 11.15 -5.61
CA GLY A 205 0.95 10.16 -4.54
C GLY A 205 1.39 8.78 -5.02
N SER A 206 0.85 8.30 -6.17
CA SER A 206 1.27 7.03 -6.76
C SER A 206 2.70 7.09 -7.32
N ALA A 207 3.13 8.26 -7.84
CA ALA A 207 4.52 8.48 -8.24
C ALA A 207 5.49 8.33 -7.05
N LEU A 208 5.17 8.92 -5.90
CA LEU A 208 5.98 8.83 -4.68
C LEU A 208 6.03 7.41 -4.12
N ALA A 209 4.91 6.69 -4.15
CA ALA A 209 4.85 5.28 -3.76
C ALA A 209 5.76 4.42 -4.65
N ALA A 210 5.63 4.57 -5.96
CA ALA A 210 6.47 3.85 -6.92
C ALA A 210 7.95 4.25 -6.84
N PHE A 211 8.24 5.52 -6.59
CA PHE A 211 9.60 6.01 -6.38
C PHE A 211 10.23 5.39 -5.12
N ALA A 212 9.47 5.29 -4.03
CA ALA A 212 9.92 4.58 -2.83
C ALA A 212 10.22 3.10 -3.11
N GLY A 213 9.34 2.41 -3.84
CA GLY A 213 9.53 1.01 -4.22
C GLY A 213 10.74 0.81 -5.13
N ALA A 214 10.89 1.67 -6.14
CA ALA A 214 12.02 1.63 -7.06
C ALA A 214 13.37 1.87 -6.36
N LEU A 215 13.41 2.72 -5.32
CA LEU A 215 14.60 2.91 -4.47
C LEU A 215 14.90 1.71 -3.56
N GLN A 216 13.98 0.77 -3.36
CA GLN A 216 14.29 -0.47 -2.64
C GLN A 216 14.87 -1.59 -3.52
N MET A 217 15.01 -1.35 -4.82
CA MET A 217 15.58 -2.30 -5.80
C MET A 217 16.82 -3.08 -5.34
N PRO A 218 17.84 -2.48 -4.71
CA PRO A 218 19.04 -3.22 -4.29
C PRO A 218 18.95 -3.79 -2.86
N ARG A 219 17.87 -3.49 -2.12
CA ARG A 219 17.70 -3.85 -0.71
C ARG A 219 16.70 -4.98 -0.49
N GLU A 220 15.71 -5.11 -1.36
CA GLU A 220 14.63 -6.11 -1.22
C GLU A 220 14.26 -6.69 -2.59
N PRO A 221 14.07 -8.01 -2.71
CA PRO A 221 13.56 -8.62 -3.94
C PRO A 221 12.13 -8.16 -4.24
N ALA A 222 11.78 -8.06 -5.51
CA ALA A 222 10.41 -7.82 -5.93
C ALA A 222 9.59 -9.11 -5.80
N HIS A 223 8.63 -9.14 -4.89
CA HIS A 223 7.72 -10.27 -4.67
C HIS A 223 6.26 -9.80 -4.48
N LEU A 224 5.30 -10.69 -4.68
CA LEU A 224 3.86 -10.36 -4.76
C LEU A 224 3.22 -9.94 -3.42
N ALA A 225 3.87 -10.21 -2.30
CA ALA A 225 3.36 -9.84 -0.98
C ALA A 225 3.72 -8.41 -0.56
N LEU A 226 4.60 -7.72 -1.31
CA LEU A 226 5.06 -6.38 -0.99
C LEU A 226 3.93 -5.35 -0.91
N ASP A 227 2.87 -5.52 -1.70
CA ASP A 227 1.73 -4.60 -1.71
C ASP A 227 1.07 -4.46 -0.32
N LEU A 228 0.76 -5.58 0.34
CA LEU A 228 0.04 -5.61 1.61
C LEU A 228 0.95 -5.23 2.80
N HIS A 229 2.22 -5.63 2.74
CA HIS A 229 3.21 -5.19 3.73
C HIS A 229 3.45 -3.68 3.64
N ALA A 230 3.68 -3.16 2.43
CA ALA A 230 3.93 -1.75 2.20
C ALA A 230 2.73 -0.87 2.61
N VAL A 231 1.49 -1.26 2.27
CA VAL A 231 0.31 -0.47 2.68
C VAL A 231 0.09 -0.51 4.20
N GLY A 232 0.38 -1.64 4.86
CA GLY A 232 0.31 -1.75 6.32
C GLY A 232 1.25 -0.78 7.01
N ASP A 233 2.53 -0.81 6.63
CA ASP A 233 3.56 0.09 7.15
C ASP A 233 3.22 1.57 6.87
N ALA A 234 2.81 1.88 5.63
CA ALA A 234 2.42 3.23 5.25
C ALA A 234 1.23 3.73 6.06
N PHE A 235 0.23 2.88 6.29
CA PHE A 235 -0.95 3.22 7.06
C PHE A 235 -0.57 3.56 8.50
N VAL A 236 0.26 2.73 9.15
CA VAL A 236 0.73 3.01 10.51
C VAL A 236 1.48 4.33 10.57
N VAL A 237 2.41 4.58 9.63
CA VAL A 237 3.14 5.86 9.57
C VAL A 237 2.20 7.06 9.40
N VAL A 238 1.22 6.98 8.50
CA VAL A 238 0.30 8.10 8.25
C VAL A 238 -0.62 8.34 9.45
N VAL A 239 -1.12 7.28 10.09
CA VAL A 239 -1.99 7.38 11.27
C VAL A 239 -1.22 7.92 12.47
N VAL A 240 -0.02 7.41 12.73
CA VAL A 240 0.89 7.93 13.77
C VAL A 240 1.27 9.38 13.49
N GLY A 241 1.63 9.71 12.25
CA GLY A 241 2.00 11.07 11.86
C GLY A 241 0.85 12.06 11.91
N GLY A 242 -0.37 11.57 11.71
CA GLY A 242 -1.58 12.36 11.55
C GLY A 242 -1.98 12.44 10.08
N LEU A 243 -3.20 12.01 9.80
CA LEU A 243 -3.78 11.94 8.46
C LEU A 243 -3.74 13.31 7.75
N GLY A 244 -3.07 13.38 6.60
CA GLY A 244 -2.93 14.62 5.83
C GLY A 244 -1.75 15.51 6.24
N SER A 245 -0.93 15.09 7.22
CA SER A 245 0.24 15.85 7.70
C SER A 245 1.55 15.27 7.19
N ILE A 246 2.15 15.87 6.16
CA ILE A 246 3.43 15.41 5.60
C ILE A 246 4.59 15.53 6.62
N PRO A 247 4.75 16.64 7.38
CA PRO A 247 5.76 16.70 8.43
C PRO A 247 5.51 15.66 9.53
N GLY A 248 4.24 15.38 9.83
CA GLY A 248 3.84 14.30 10.74
C GLY A 248 4.30 12.94 10.24
N ALA A 249 4.06 12.63 8.97
CA ALA A 249 4.51 11.39 8.33
C ALA A 249 6.04 11.25 8.33
N PHE A 250 6.80 12.34 8.17
CA PHE A 250 8.27 12.32 8.27
C PHE A 250 8.74 11.97 9.68
N LEU A 251 8.17 12.60 10.71
CA LEU A 251 8.53 12.26 12.09
C LEU A 251 8.10 10.84 12.46
N ALA A 252 6.91 10.41 12.04
CA ALA A 252 6.41 9.07 12.31
C ALA A 252 7.25 7.98 11.65
N SER A 253 7.61 8.14 10.37
CA SER A 253 8.49 7.20 9.66
C SER A 253 9.88 7.14 10.29
N LEU A 254 10.43 8.26 10.75
CA LEU A 254 11.67 8.29 11.52
C LEU A 254 11.54 7.47 12.82
N PHE A 255 10.50 7.71 13.60
CA PHE A 255 10.24 6.96 14.84
C PHE A 255 10.07 5.46 14.58
N ILE A 256 9.25 5.09 13.58
CA ILE A 256 8.97 3.69 13.24
C ILE A 256 10.23 3.00 12.69
N GLY A 257 10.97 3.64 11.77
CA GLY A 257 12.21 3.10 11.23
C GLY A 257 13.30 2.91 12.28
N LEU A 258 13.46 3.88 13.20
CA LEU A 258 14.37 3.74 14.33
C LEU A 258 13.92 2.64 15.31
N THR A 259 12.61 2.47 15.52
CA THR A 259 12.10 1.38 16.35
C THR A 259 12.33 0.02 15.71
N LYS A 260 12.10 -0.12 14.39
CA LYS A 260 12.43 -1.34 13.62
C LYS A 260 13.93 -1.66 13.75
N ALA A 261 14.78 -0.64 13.68
CA ALA A 261 16.20 -0.78 13.94
C ALA A 261 16.51 -1.25 15.38
N LEU A 262 15.88 -0.66 16.40
CA LEU A 262 16.06 -1.09 17.79
C LEU A 262 15.64 -2.55 18.01
N CYS A 263 14.52 -2.98 17.40
CA CYS A 263 14.08 -4.38 17.46
C CYS A 263 15.07 -5.33 16.80
N ALA A 264 15.62 -4.93 15.64
CA ALA A 264 16.64 -5.70 14.95
C ALA A 264 17.95 -5.78 15.73
N TRP A 265 18.34 -4.71 16.43
CA TRP A 265 19.51 -4.68 17.31
C TRP A 265 19.32 -5.52 18.57
N ALA A 266 18.13 -5.50 19.17
CA ALA A 266 17.82 -6.27 20.37
C ALA A 266 17.91 -7.80 20.15
N GLY A 267 17.70 -8.26 18.91
CA GLY A 267 17.85 -9.67 18.55
C GLY A 267 16.83 -10.58 19.24
N ASP A 268 17.27 -11.78 19.63
CA ASP A 268 16.45 -12.70 20.40
C ASP A 268 16.54 -12.36 21.89
N VAL A 269 15.40 -12.10 22.52
CA VAL A 269 15.30 -11.77 23.94
C VAL A 269 14.51 -12.87 24.63
N ASN A 270 15.11 -13.50 25.63
CA ASN A 270 14.39 -14.44 26.49
C ASN A 270 13.60 -13.65 27.55
N ILE A 271 12.27 -13.66 27.45
CA ILE A 271 11.39 -13.06 28.45
C ILE A 271 10.62 -14.20 29.11
N LEU A 272 10.79 -14.36 30.42
CA LEU A 272 10.04 -15.33 31.24
C LEU A 272 10.14 -16.78 30.72
N GLY A 273 11.27 -17.18 30.14
CA GLY A 273 11.49 -18.55 29.64
C GLY A 273 10.97 -18.80 28.23
N VAL A 274 10.44 -17.78 27.54
CA VAL A 274 10.07 -17.84 26.12
C VAL A 274 11.10 -17.04 25.32
N ASP A 275 11.66 -17.66 24.27
CA ASP A 275 12.57 -16.98 23.34
C ASP A 275 11.74 -16.16 22.34
N LEU A 276 11.78 -14.83 22.46
CA LEU A 276 11.11 -13.91 21.54
C LEU A 276 12.12 -13.30 20.57
N SER A 277 11.95 -13.59 19.28
CA SER A 277 12.67 -12.90 18.22
C SER A 277 12.10 -11.51 17.97
N MET A 278 12.73 -10.48 18.52
CA MET A 278 12.31 -9.08 18.33
C MET A 278 12.23 -8.66 16.85
N PRO A 279 13.11 -9.11 15.92
CA PRO A 279 12.99 -8.77 14.50
C PRO A 279 11.67 -9.23 13.86
N LYS A 280 11.15 -10.39 14.29
CA LYS A 280 9.88 -10.94 13.78
C LYS A 280 8.66 -10.21 14.35
N LEU A 281 8.83 -9.53 15.50
CA LEU A 281 7.80 -8.77 16.19
C LEU A 281 7.75 -7.30 15.77
N THR A 282 8.58 -6.87 14.82
CA THR A 282 8.61 -5.49 14.31
C THR A 282 7.23 -5.01 13.87
N LEU A 283 6.47 -5.85 13.16
CA LEU A 283 5.10 -5.59 12.74
C LEU A 283 4.18 -5.35 13.95
N VAL A 284 4.26 -6.20 14.98
CA VAL A 284 3.47 -6.04 16.22
C VAL A 284 3.83 -4.75 16.95
N VAL A 285 5.13 -4.47 17.09
CA VAL A 285 5.62 -3.28 17.79
C VAL A 285 5.15 -2.00 17.08
N GLU A 286 5.15 -1.99 15.76
CA GLU A 286 4.67 -0.86 14.95
C GLU A 286 3.18 -0.56 15.22
N PHE A 287 2.32 -1.58 15.24
CA PHE A 287 0.91 -1.41 15.59
C PHE A 287 0.68 -1.04 17.06
N VAL A 288 1.52 -1.53 17.99
CA VAL A 288 1.48 -1.11 19.40
C VAL A 288 1.82 0.37 19.53
N ILE A 289 2.86 0.85 18.83
CA ILE A 289 3.21 2.28 18.80
C ILE A 289 2.05 3.10 18.26
N MET A 290 1.40 2.64 17.18
CA MET A 290 0.20 3.29 16.66
C MET A 290 -0.90 3.40 17.71
N ALA A 291 -1.23 2.30 18.40
CA ALA A 291 -2.23 2.28 19.44
C ALA A 291 -1.90 3.26 20.59
N LEU A 292 -0.65 3.23 21.07
CA LEU A 292 -0.18 4.13 22.13
C LEU A 292 -0.23 5.60 21.71
N VAL A 293 0.22 5.92 20.50
CA VAL A 293 0.17 7.30 19.98
C VAL A 293 -1.28 7.77 19.88
N LEU A 294 -2.20 6.95 19.36
CA LEU A 294 -3.61 7.33 19.26
C LEU A 294 -4.31 7.47 20.62
N MET A 295 -3.94 6.65 21.61
CA MET A 295 -4.45 6.79 22.98
C MET A 295 -4.06 8.14 23.60
N ILE A 296 -2.85 8.63 23.31
CA ILE A 296 -2.34 9.89 23.88
C ILE A 296 -2.72 11.10 22.99
N ARG A 297 -2.74 10.90 21.67
CA ARG A 297 -2.94 11.89 20.61
C ARG A 297 -3.84 11.27 19.52
N PRO A 298 -5.18 11.36 19.65
CA PRO A 298 -6.12 10.68 18.75
C PRO A 298 -6.06 11.16 17.29
N TRP A 299 -5.42 12.31 17.04
CA TRP A 299 -5.22 12.88 15.71
C TRP A 299 -3.82 12.59 15.13
N GLY A 300 -3.02 11.76 15.79
CA GLY A 300 -1.60 11.54 15.48
C GLY A 300 -0.69 12.66 16.01
N LEU A 301 0.61 12.57 15.70
CA LEU A 301 1.66 13.46 16.20
C LEU A 301 1.44 14.92 15.78
N LEU A 302 1.14 15.16 14.50
CA LEU A 302 0.99 16.50 13.91
C LEU A 302 -0.30 16.61 13.07
N GLY A 303 -1.30 15.76 13.30
CA GLY A 303 -2.60 15.88 12.65
C GLY A 303 -3.50 16.93 13.29
N LYS A 304 -4.52 17.34 12.54
CA LYS A 304 -5.55 18.30 12.99
C LYS A 304 -6.87 17.57 13.18
N PRO A 305 -7.76 18.06 14.07
CA PRO A 305 -9.11 17.53 14.18
C PRO A 305 -9.81 17.58 12.82
N LEU A 306 -10.41 16.45 12.44
CA LEU A 306 -11.31 16.41 11.28
C LEU A 306 -12.52 17.27 11.65
N THR A 307 -12.71 18.39 10.99
CA THR A 307 -13.96 19.15 11.08
C THR A 307 -15.07 18.19 10.68
N ALA A 308 -16.01 17.92 11.59
CA ALA A 308 -17.13 17.04 11.32
C ALA A 308 -17.78 17.49 10.00
N ALA A 309 -17.77 16.61 9.01
CA ALA A 309 -18.51 16.84 7.77
C ALA A 309 -19.93 17.19 8.22
N ARG A 310 -20.40 18.41 7.92
CA ARG A 310 -21.79 18.79 8.18
C ARG A 310 -22.61 17.66 7.58
N LEU A 311 -23.33 16.93 8.44
CA LEU A 311 -24.13 15.78 8.06
C LEU A 311 -24.82 16.11 6.75
N ARG A 312 -24.29 15.59 5.63
CA ARG A 312 -25.06 15.58 4.40
C ARG A 312 -26.27 14.78 4.80
N HIS A 313 -27.43 15.41 4.75
CA HIS A 313 -28.68 14.69 4.76
C HIS A 313 -28.55 13.73 3.59
N GLN A 314 -28.16 12.48 3.86
CA GLN A 314 -28.34 11.41 2.89
C GLN A 314 -29.84 11.41 2.71
N PRO A 315 -30.38 11.81 1.53
CA PRO A 315 -31.75 11.41 1.27
C PRO A 315 -31.73 9.90 1.42
N ASP A 316 -32.65 9.36 2.23
CA ASP A 316 -32.92 7.92 2.27
C ASP A 316 -33.13 7.49 0.82
N THR A 317 -32.07 7.00 0.17
CA THR A 317 -32.20 6.44 -1.15
C THR A 317 -32.83 5.10 -0.91
N ALA A 318 -34.16 5.07 -0.95
CA ALA A 318 -34.91 3.86 -1.20
C ALA A 318 -34.18 3.08 -2.31
N PRO A 319 -34.02 1.75 -2.19
CA PRO A 319 -33.32 0.95 -3.18
C PRO A 319 -33.85 1.31 -4.57
N GLN A 320 -33.01 1.96 -5.38
CA GLN A 320 -33.40 2.33 -6.73
C GLN A 320 -33.43 1.04 -7.54
N ASP A 321 -34.59 0.71 -8.08
CA ASP A 321 -34.72 -0.40 -9.02
C ASP A 321 -33.73 -0.18 -10.17
N LEU A 322 -32.88 -1.18 -10.39
CA LEU A 322 -31.89 -1.17 -11.47
C LEU A 322 -32.62 -0.94 -12.80
N SER A 323 -32.13 0.00 -13.61
CA SER A 323 -32.67 0.17 -14.96
C SER A 323 -32.44 -1.12 -15.77
N LYS A 324 -33.32 -1.42 -16.75
CA LYS A 324 -33.17 -2.60 -17.61
C LYS A 324 -31.78 -2.72 -18.25
N THR A 325 -31.15 -1.58 -18.54
CA THR A 325 -29.80 -1.47 -19.08
C THR A 325 -28.72 -1.78 -18.04
N GLN A 326 -28.90 -1.34 -16.79
CA GLN A 326 -28.00 -1.68 -15.69
C GLN A 326 -28.10 -3.17 -15.33
N SER A 327 -29.31 -3.73 -15.26
CA SER A 327 -29.51 -5.16 -15.01
C SER A 327 -28.93 -6.02 -16.14
N SER A 328 -29.05 -5.59 -17.40
CA SER A 328 -28.44 -6.32 -18.53
C SER A 328 -26.92 -6.24 -18.53
N LEU A 329 -26.34 -5.10 -18.13
CA LEU A 329 -24.89 -4.95 -18.00
C LEU A 329 -24.32 -5.79 -16.86
N ILE A 330 -25.00 -5.84 -15.71
CA ILE A 330 -24.63 -6.70 -14.59
C ILE A 330 -24.73 -8.17 -14.98
N ALA A 331 -25.83 -8.57 -15.64
CA ALA A 331 -25.97 -9.93 -16.15
C ALA A 331 -24.88 -10.29 -17.17
N ALA A 332 -24.54 -9.38 -18.08
CA ALA A 332 -23.45 -9.58 -19.05
C ALA A 332 -22.09 -9.69 -18.35
N ALA A 333 -21.83 -8.89 -17.31
CA ALA A 333 -20.61 -8.96 -16.52
C ALA A 333 -20.50 -10.28 -15.75
N ILE A 334 -21.60 -10.78 -15.19
CA ILE A 334 -21.65 -12.10 -14.53
C ILE A 334 -21.38 -13.21 -15.54
N VAL A 335 -22.03 -13.18 -16.71
CA VAL A 335 -21.85 -14.18 -17.77
C VAL A 335 -20.41 -14.15 -18.30
N LEU A 336 -19.84 -12.95 -18.54
CA LEU A 336 -18.43 -12.79 -18.91
C LEU A 336 -17.49 -13.30 -17.83
N GLY A 337 -17.81 -13.07 -16.55
CA GLY A 337 -17.07 -13.62 -15.42
C GLY A 337 -17.07 -15.15 -15.43
N VAL A 338 -18.23 -15.78 -15.62
CA VAL A 338 -18.36 -17.25 -15.70
C VAL A 338 -17.61 -17.83 -16.90
N ILE A 339 -17.65 -17.14 -18.05
CA ILE A 339 -16.90 -17.52 -19.25
C ILE A 339 -15.39 -17.39 -19.01
N ALA A 340 -14.95 -16.31 -18.37
CA ALA A 340 -13.54 -16.10 -18.03
C ALA A 340 -13.02 -17.17 -17.07
N ILE A 341 -13.82 -17.56 -16.06
CA ILE A 341 -13.49 -18.64 -15.11
C ILE A 341 -13.44 -19.99 -15.83
N SER A 342 -14.39 -20.27 -16.72
CA SER A 342 -14.39 -21.50 -17.54
C SER A 342 -13.18 -21.58 -18.47
N TYR A 343 -12.76 -20.45 -19.05
CA TYR A 343 -11.57 -20.38 -19.90
C TYR A 343 -10.27 -20.51 -19.07
N ALA A 344 -10.25 -19.96 -17.87
CA ALA A 344 -9.12 -20.03 -16.95
C ALA A 344 -8.81 -21.48 -16.53
N GLY A 345 -9.80 -22.37 -16.43
CA GLY A 345 -9.58 -23.79 -16.14
C GLY A 345 -8.77 -24.58 -17.19
N SER A 346 -8.35 -23.96 -18.30
CA SER A 346 -7.54 -24.60 -19.34
C SER A 346 -6.03 -24.62 -19.08
N ASN A 347 -5.54 -23.84 -18.10
CA ASN A 347 -4.13 -23.75 -17.72
C ASN A 347 -4.00 -23.76 -16.20
N ASP A 348 -2.91 -24.33 -15.65
CA ASP A 348 -2.68 -24.44 -14.20
C ASP A 348 -2.82 -23.07 -13.49
N TYR A 349 -2.31 -22.02 -14.14
CA TYR A 349 -2.46 -20.65 -13.68
C TYR A 349 -3.92 -20.18 -13.61
N GLY A 350 -4.69 -20.44 -14.65
CA GLY A 350 -6.07 -19.99 -14.70
C GLY A 350 -6.98 -20.80 -13.76
N LEU A 351 -6.62 -22.06 -13.46
CA LEU A 351 -7.29 -22.82 -12.43
C LEU A 351 -7.07 -22.20 -11.04
N ILE A 352 -5.83 -21.84 -10.70
CA ILE A 352 -5.51 -21.15 -9.44
C ILE A 352 -6.25 -19.81 -9.36
N LEU A 353 -6.13 -18.98 -10.40
CA LEU A 353 -6.80 -17.68 -10.46
C LEU A 353 -8.33 -17.80 -10.36
N GLY A 354 -8.91 -18.81 -11.01
CA GLY A 354 -10.35 -19.08 -10.96
C GLY A 354 -10.79 -19.49 -9.55
N VAL A 355 -10.00 -20.30 -8.85
CA VAL A 355 -10.24 -20.69 -7.45
C VAL A 355 -10.18 -19.46 -6.54
N ASP A 356 -9.13 -18.65 -6.65
CA ASP A 356 -8.97 -17.43 -5.84
C ASP A 356 -10.10 -16.43 -6.09
N ALA A 357 -10.50 -16.24 -7.35
CA ALA A 357 -11.62 -15.39 -7.71
C ALA A 357 -12.94 -15.88 -7.08
N MET A 358 -13.21 -17.19 -7.07
CA MET A 358 -14.40 -17.73 -6.43
C MET A 358 -14.38 -17.61 -4.91
N LEU A 359 -13.23 -17.86 -4.28
CA LEU A 359 -13.07 -17.64 -2.85
C LEU A 359 -13.34 -16.18 -2.48
N MET A 360 -12.84 -15.22 -3.28
CA MET A 360 -13.07 -13.80 -3.05
C MET A 360 -14.53 -13.39 -3.29
N VAL A 361 -15.20 -13.95 -4.31
CA VAL A 361 -16.64 -13.72 -4.53
C VAL A 361 -17.45 -14.25 -3.35
N MET A 362 -17.14 -15.44 -2.83
CA MET A 362 -17.80 -16.00 -1.65
C MET A 362 -17.57 -15.14 -0.41
N LEU A 363 -16.32 -14.71 -0.18
CA LEU A 363 -15.98 -13.83 0.95
C LEU A 363 -16.70 -12.48 0.86
N ALA A 364 -16.72 -11.87 -0.32
CA ALA A 364 -17.40 -10.60 -0.57
C ALA A 364 -18.93 -10.73 -0.41
N ALA A 365 -19.52 -11.82 -0.90
CA ALA A 365 -20.94 -12.10 -0.74
C ALA A 365 -21.31 -12.30 0.73
N SER A 366 -20.50 -13.06 1.48
CA SER A 366 -20.66 -13.26 2.93
C SER A 366 -20.63 -11.94 3.69
N LEU A 367 -19.63 -11.10 3.40
CA LEU A 367 -19.50 -9.79 4.01
C LEU A 367 -20.67 -8.88 3.64
N HIS A 368 -21.06 -8.83 2.37
CA HIS A 368 -22.20 -8.05 1.90
C HIS A 368 -23.49 -8.45 2.60
N TRP A 369 -23.75 -9.74 2.76
CA TRP A 369 -24.95 -10.23 3.41
C TRP A 369 -25.00 -9.85 4.89
N MET A 370 -23.89 -9.99 5.61
CA MET A 370 -23.80 -9.53 7.00
C MET A 370 -24.02 -8.01 7.10
N MET A 371 -23.47 -7.24 6.19
CA MET A 371 -23.61 -5.78 6.22
C MET A 371 -24.99 -5.31 5.80
N SER A 372 -25.60 -5.93 4.78
CA SER A 372 -26.91 -5.52 4.26
C SER A 372 -28.06 -6.01 5.13
N ALA A 373 -27.95 -7.22 5.71
CA ALA A 373 -29.00 -7.78 6.56
C ALA A 373 -28.86 -7.35 8.03
N ALA A 374 -27.63 -7.25 8.56
CA ALA A 374 -27.41 -6.94 9.99
C ALA A 374 -26.97 -5.50 10.25
N GLY A 375 -26.59 -4.72 9.24
CA GLY A 375 -26.10 -3.34 9.41
C GLY A 375 -24.77 -3.24 10.16
N LEU A 376 -24.05 -4.35 10.36
CA LEU A 376 -22.81 -4.41 11.14
C LEU A 376 -21.60 -4.36 10.21
N HIS A 377 -20.70 -3.41 10.45
CA HIS A 377 -19.41 -3.34 9.77
C HIS A 377 -18.38 -4.23 10.50
N SER A 378 -17.98 -5.34 9.86
CA SER A 378 -16.99 -6.26 10.43
C SER A 378 -15.61 -6.05 9.82
N PHE A 379 -14.70 -5.48 10.61
CA PHE A 379 -13.28 -5.40 10.26
C PHE A 379 -12.51 -6.69 10.57
N GLY A 380 -13.11 -7.61 11.33
CA GLY A 380 -12.51 -8.91 11.69
C GLY A 380 -12.91 -10.05 10.76
N HIS A 381 -13.66 -9.81 9.67
CA HIS A 381 -14.26 -10.88 8.86
C HIS A 381 -13.22 -11.83 8.24
N ALA A 382 -12.05 -11.28 7.86
CA ALA A 382 -10.92 -12.06 7.36
C ALA A 382 -10.35 -13.05 8.39
N ALA A 383 -10.52 -12.78 9.70
CA ALA A 383 -10.09 -13.70 10.74
C ALA A 383 -10.90 -15.01 10.73
N TYR A 384 -12.20 -14.93 10.41
CA TYR A 384 -13.04 -16.13 10.25
C TYR A 384 -12.60 -16.96 9.03
N PHE A 385 -12.31 -16.29 7.91
CA PHE A 385 -11.74 -16.96 6.72
C PHE A 385 -10.42 -17.67 7.05
N GLY A 386 -9.52 -17.00 7.77
CA GLY A 386 -8.25 -17.58 8.20
C GLY A 386 -8.44 -18.75 9.19
N ALA A 387 -9.35 -18.61 10.15
CA ALA A 387 -9.66 -19.65 11.13
C ALA A 387 -10.23 -20.91 10.46
N GLY A 388 -11.17 -20.76 9.52
CA GLY A 388 -11.72 -21.86 8.73
C GLY A 388 -10.65 -22.56 7.88
N ALA A 389 -9.84 -21.79 7.15
CA ALA A 389 -8.75 -22.35 6.35
C ALA A 389 -7.72 -23.12 7.21
N TYR A 390 -7.33 -22.57 8.36
CA TYR A 390 -6.37 -23.18 9.26
C TYR A 390 -6.93 -24.44 9.94
N ALA A 391 -8.19 -24.40 10.37
CA ALA A 391 -8.89 -25.54 10.94
C ALA A 391 -9.01 -26.68 9.92
N ALA A 392 -9.43 -26.39 8.68
CA ALA A 392 -9.49 -27.38 7.59
C ALA A 392 -8.10 -27.99 7.33
N GLY A 393 -7.04 -27.18 7.31
CA GLY A 393 -5.67 -27.65 7.18
C GLY A 393 -5.24 -28.57 8.33
N LEU A 394 -5.58 -28.23 9.57
CA LEU A 394 -5.29 -29.07 10.74
C LEU A 394 -6.06 -30.41 10.73
N LEU A 395 -7.34 -30.39 10.37
CA LEU A 395 -8.16 -31.60 10.24
C LEU A 395 -7.59 -32.54 9.17
N SER A 396 -7.16 -31.99 8.03
CA SER A 396 -6.54 -32.76 6.95
C SER A 396 -5.16 -33.32 7.35
N LEU A 397 -4.28 -32.48 7.93
CA LEU A 397 -2.89 -32.87 8.19
C LEU A 397 -2.71 -33.71 9.46
N LYS A 398 -3.41 -33.37 10.56
CA LYS A 398 -3.25 -34.07 11.85
C LYS A 398 -4.21 -35.24 12.00
N LEU A 399 -5.47 -35.06 11.64
CA LEU A 399 -6.51 -36.08 11.80
C LEU A 399 -6.66 -36.96 10.55
N LYS A 400 -5.94 -36.64 9.46
CA LYS A 400 -5.98 -37.37 8.18
C LYS A 400 -7.40 -37.51 7.62
N TRP A 401 -8.25 -36.54 7.91
CA TRP A 401 -9.60 -36.52 7.35
C TRP A 401 -9.55 -36.26 5.85
N GLY A 402 -10.52 -36.80 5.11
CA GLY A 402 -10.66 -36.49 3.68
C GLY A 402 -10.84 -34.99 3.48
N PHE A 403 -10.43 -34.47 2.32
CA PHE A 403 -10.52 -33.04 1.98
C PHE A 403 -11.91 -32.48 2.24
N PHE A 404 -12.96 -33.12 1.70
CA PHE A 404 -14.34 -32.69 1.87
C PHE A 404 -14.79 -32.69 3.33
N ALA A 405 -14.44 -33.72 4.10
CA ALA A 405 -14.78 -33.79 5.53
C ALA A 405 -14.07 -32.69 6.35
N SER A 406 -12.83 -32.36 5.98
CA SER A 406 -12.06 -31.31 6.64
C SER A 406 -12.63 -29.92 6.38
N VAL A 407 -13.08 -29.64 5.15
CA VAL A 407 -13.71 -28.35 4.80
C VAL A 407 -15.09 -28.20 5.44
N LEU A 408 -15.89 -29.27 5.47
CA LEU A 408 -17.26 -29.22 6.00
C LEU A 408 -17.33 -29.05 7.53
N MET A 409 -16.28 -29.50 8.22
CA MET A 409 -16.16 -29.43 9.68
C MET A 409 -15.34 -28.23 10.17
N ALA A 410 -14.74 -27.49 9.24
CA ALA A 410 -14.08 -26.24 9.56
C ALA A 410 -15.13 -25.13 9.82
N PRO A 411 -14.90 -24.27 10.82
CA PRO A 411 -15.82 -23.21 11.22
C PRO A 411 -15.91 -22.04 10.24
#